data_AF-A0A9E2B8M4-F1
#
_entry.id   AF-A0A9E2B8M4-F1
#
_cell.length_a   1.000
_cell.length_b   1.000
_cell.length_c   1.000
_cell.angle_alpha   90.00
_cell.angle_beta   90.00
_cell.angle_gamma   90.00
#
_symmetry.space_group_name_H-M   'P 1'
#
loop_
_entity.id
_entity.type
_entity.pdbx_description
1 polymer ?
#
loop_
_entity_poly.entity_id
_entity_poly.type
_entity_poly.pdbx_seq_one_letter_code
_entity_poly.pdbx_strand_id
1 'polypeptide(L)'
;YCDALARINTILIDFSRDVWAYISLGYFKQAKVENEVGSSTMPHKVNPIDFENAEGNLGIANALLGHFSAKLPISRWQRDLTDSTVLRNLGVGLGHTQLACESLLKGLGKLSHDPERIAADLDAAWEVLAEPIQTVMRRYGTEDAYEQLKALTRGERIDAERLREFVDGLDLPADAKARLRELTPSTYTGLATQLARDLDKYLG
;
A
#
# COMPACT_ATOMS: atom_id res chain seq x y z
N TYR A 1 -24.58 -11.10 -1.09
CA TYR A 1 -24.45 -9.68 -1.44
C TYR A 1 -23.70 -8.92 -0.36
N CYS A 2 -24.24 -8.80 0.87
CA CYS A 2 -23.60 -8.06 1.98
C CYS A 2 -22.14 -8.46 2.22
N ASP A 3 -21.82 -9.76 2.25
CA ASP A 3 -20.42 -10.20 2.46
C ASP A 3 -19.48 -9.82 1.30
N ALA A 4 -19.99 -9.78 0.06
CA ALA A 4 -19.18 -9.37 -1.08
C ALA A 4 -18.87 -7.87 -1.01
N LEU A 5 -19.88 -7.06 -0.66
CA LEU A 5 -19.68 -5.63 -0.44
C LEU A 5 -18.76 -5.35 0.75
N ALA A 6 -18.90 -6.11 1.83
CA ALA A 6 -18.03 -5.98 2.99
C ALA A 6 -16.56 -6.27 2.66
N ARG A 7 -16.29 -7.26 1.80
CA ARG A 7 -14.93 -7.52 1.28
C ARG A 7 -14.39 -6.38 0.43
N ILE A 8 -15.22 -5.79 -0.44
CA ILE A 8 -14.83 -4.60 -1.21
C ILE A 8 -14.48 -3.45 -0.25
N ASN A 9 -15.34 -3.19 0.73
CA ASN A 9 -15.10 -2.18 1.75
C ASN A 9 -13.80 -2.43 2.52
N THR A 10 -13.46 -3.69 2.84
CA THR A 10 -12.18 -4.04 3.49
C THR A 10 -10.98 -3.71 2.62
N ILE A 11 -11.04 -3.98 1.31
CA ILE A 11 -9.99 -3.57 0.36
C ILE A 11 -9.85 -2.04 0.35
N LEU A 12 -10.96 -1.32 0.39
CA LEU A 12 -10.95 0.15 0.42
C LEU A 12 -10.44 0.72 1.75
N ILE A 13 -10.66 0.03 2.88
CA ILE A 13 -10.07 0.40 4.18
C ILE A 13 -8.55 0.27 4.12
N ASP A 14 -8.05 -0.84 3.57
CA ASP A 14 -6.62 -1.07 3.39
C ASP A 14 -6.00 0.02 2.51
N PHE A 15 -6.65 0.33 1.38
CA PHE A 15 -6.28 1.44 0.51
C PHE A 15 -6.25 2.79 1.22
N SER A 16 -7.26 3.13 2.03
CA SER A 16 -7.27 4.38 2.82
C SER A 16 -6.06 4.49 3.74
N ARG A 17 -5.69 3.39 4.41
CA ARG A 17 -4.57 3.34 5.36
C ARG A 17 -3.23 3.47 4.68
N ASP A 18 -3.04 2.79 3.56
CA ASP A 18 -1.80 2.88 2.78
C ASP A 18 -1.60 4.29 2.24
N VAL A 19 -2.64 4.89 1.65
CA VAL A 19 -2.55 6.28 1.16
C VAL A 19 -2.29 7.26 2.30
N TRP A 20 -2.93 7.08 3.45
CA TRP A 20 -2.64 7.87 4.65
C TRP A 20 -1.16 7.77 5.04
N ALA A 21 -0.59 6.56 5.04
CA ALA A 21 0.81 6.33 5.38
C ALA A 21 1.75 6.98 4.35
N TYR A 22 1.47 6.85 3.06
CA TYR A 22 2.25 7.50 2.01
C TYR A 22 2.22 9.03 2.09
N ILE A 23 1.09 9.62 2.49
CA ILE A 23 1.01 11.06 2.79
C ILE A 23 1.86 11.39 4.02
N SER A 24 1.81 10.57 5.07
CA SER A 24 2.63 10.75 6.27
C SER A 24 4.14 10.65 5.99
N LEU A 25 4.56 9.82 5.04
CA LEU A 25 5.95 9.70 4.58
C LEU A 25 6.38 10.86 3.66
N GLY A 26 5.42 11.65 3.19
CA GLY A 26 5.64 12.74 2.23
C GLY A 26 5.72 12.28 0.78
N TYR A 27 5.37 11.04 0.45
CA TYR A 27 5.35 10.53 -0.93
C TYR A 27 4.22 11.16 -1.75
N PHE A 28 3.15 11.57 -1.08
CA PHE A 28 2.12 12.41 -1.66
C PHE A 28 1.98 13.73 -0.88
N LYS A 29 1.94 14.81 -1.64
CA LYS A 29 1.46 16.13 -1.20
C LYS A 29 -0.03 16.23 -1.50
N GLN A 30 -0.75 16.98 -0.68
CA GLN A 30 -2.15 17.28 -0.89
C GLN A 30 -2.33 18.71 -1.40
N ALA A 31 -3.06 18.87 -2.50
CA ALA A 31 -3.42 20.18 -3.01
C ALA A 31 -4.22 20.96 -1.96
N LYS A 32 -3.84 22.21 -1.69
CA LYS A 32 -4.61 23.11 -0.82
C LYS A 32 -5.80 23.64 -1.59
N VAL A 33 -7.00 23.47 -1.04
CA VAL A 33 -8.19 24.20 -1.48
C VAL A 33 -8.24 25.50 -0.68
N GLU A 34 -8.41 26.66 -1.33
CA GLU A 34 -8.29 28.01 -0.73
C GLU A 34 -9.13 28.25 0.54
N ASN A 35 -10.14 27.42 0.81
CA ASN A 35 -11.05 27.58 1.95
C ASN A 35 -11.07 26.38 2.91
N GLU A 36 -10.14 25.41 2.78
CA GLU A 36 -10.13 24.22 3.63
C GLU A 36 -9.25 24.44 4.88
N VAL A 37 -9.88 24.46 6.05
CA VAL A 37 -9.18 24.54 7.34
C VAL A 37 -8.64 23.16 7.70
N GLY A 38 -7.34 22.92 7.47
CA GLY A 38 -6.71 21.63 7.77
C GLY A 38 -6.49 21.34 9.27
N SER A 39 -6.35 22.38 10.11
CA SER A 39 -6.32 22.29 11.57
C SER A 39 -6.78 23.61 12.17
N SER A 40 -7.58 23.56 13.25
CA SER A 40 -8.05 24.74 13.98
C SER A 40 -6.95 25.50 14.72
N THR A 41 -5.77 24.89 14.91
CA THR A 41 -4.64 25.48 15.66
C THR A 41 -3.34 25.58 14.88
N MET A 42 -3.22 24.88 13.74
CA MET A 42 -2.00 24.82 12.92
C MET A 42 -2.30 25.16 11.45
N PRO A 43 -2.17 26.43 11.02
CA PRO A 43 -2.57 26.89 9.69
C PRO A 43 -1.83 26.24 8.51
N HIS A 44 -0.66 25.65 8.76
CA HIS A 44 0.15 25.00 7.73
C HIS A 44 -0.16 23.50 7.59
N LYS A 45 -0.90 22.90 8.53
CA LYS A 45 -1.14 21.45 8.58
C LYS A 45 -2.28 21.07 7.63
N VAL A 46 -1.98 20.17 6.69
CA VAL A 46 -2.95 19.57 5.78
C VAL A 46 -3.07 18.09 6.12
N ASN A 47 -4.24 17.65 6.58
CA ASN A 47 -4.49 16.26 6.97
C ASN A 47 -5.25 15.52 5.87
N PRO A 48 -5.00 14.21 5.67
CA PRO A 48 -5.71 13.37 4.70
C PRO A 48 -7.15 13.02 5.14
N ILE A 49 -7.95 14.04 5.49
CA ILE A 49 -9.27 13.87 6.12
C ILE A 49 -10.25 13.08 5.26
N ASP A 50 -10.13 13.17 3.93
CA ASP A 50 -11.03 12.46 3.03
C ASP A 50 -10.82 10.93 3.11
N PHE A 51 -9.57 10.47 3.27
CA PHE A 51 -9.24 9.05 3.46
C PHE A 51 -9.61 8.57 4.87
N GLU A 52 -9.41 9.40 5.90
CA GLU A 52 -9.81 9.10 7.28
C GLU A 52 -11.34 8.98 7.41
N ASN A 53 -12.09 9.87 6.74
CA ASN A 53 -13.54 9.83 6.69
C ASN A 53 -14.04 8.57 5.95
N ALA A 54 -13.39 8.20 4.85
CA ALA A 54 -13.72 6.98 4.13
C ALA A 54 -13.49 5.73 4.99
N GLU A 55 -12.32 5.61 5.64
CA GLU A 55 -12.00 4.50 6.53
C GLU A 55 -13.08 4.30 7.61
N GLY A 56 -13.45 5.39 8.31
CA GLY A 56 -14.47 5.34 9.35
C GLY A 56 -15.84 4.89 8.84
N ASN A 57 -16.28 5.43 7.70
CA ASN A 57 -17.57 5.06 7.11
C ASN A 57 -17.60 3.61 6.62
N LEU A 58 -16.51 3.11 6.01
CA LEU A 58 -16.41 1.71 5.58
C LEU A 58 -16.48 0.74 6.78
N GLY A 59 -15.89 1.11 7.92
CA GLY A 59 -16.01 0.36 9.17
C GLY A 59 -17.46 0.24 9.65
N ILE A 60 -18.20 1.36 9.66
CA ILE A 60 -19.62 1.39 10.03
C ILE A 60 -20.45 0.56 9.04
N ALA A 61 -20.21 0.73 7.74
CA ALA A 61 -20.88 -0.04 6.70
C ALA A 61 -20.69 -1.55 6.92
N ASN A 62 -19.45 -1.99 7.18
CA ASN A 62 -19.13 -3.39 7.43
C ASN A 62 -19.79 -3.96 8.68
N ALA A 63 -19.89 -3.17 9.75
CA ALA A 63 -20.61 -3.59 10.96
C ALA A 63 -22.09 -3.89 10.67
N LEU A 64 -22.76 -3.02 9.91
CA LEU A 64 -24.16 -3.21 9.51
C LEU A 64 -24.32 -4.37 8.51
N LEU A 65 -23.46 -4.43 7.48
CA LEU A 65 -23.50 -5.49 6.46
C LEU A 65 -23.27 -6.87 7.10
N GLY A 66 -22.32 -6.99 8.03
CA GLY A 66 -22.08 -8.21 8.80
C GLY A 66 -23.27 -8.60 9.67
N HIS A 67 -23.91 -7.62 10.34
CA HIS A 67 -25.14 -7.87 11.08
C HIS A 67 -26.26 -8.40 10.17
N PHE A 68 -26.45 -7.82 8.98
CA PHE A 68 -27.46 -8.28 8.03
C PHE A 68 -27.20 -9.71 7.54
N SER A 69 -25.95 -10.04 7.19
CA SER A 69 -25.55 -11.39 6.77
C SER A 69 -25.82 -12.43 7.86
N ALA A 70 -25.54 -12.11 9.12
CA ALA A 70 -25.75 -13.03 10.23
C ALA A 70 -27.22 -13.15 10.64
N LYS A 71 -27.96 -12.03 10.69
CA LYS A 71 -29.31 -11.98 11.24
C LYS A 71 -30.38 -12.46 10.26
N LEU A 72 -30.34 -12.02 9.00
CA LEU A 72 -31.45 -12.18 8.06
C LEU A 72 -31.76 -13.64 7.67
N PRO A 73 -30.78 -14.57 7.58
CA PRO A 73 -31.06 -15.96 7.25
C PRO A 73 -31.79 -16.77 8.34
N ILE A 74 -31.93 -16.23 9.55
CA ILE A 74 -32.52 -16.94 10.69
C ILE A 74 -33.89 -16.34 11.00
N SER A 75 -34.93 -17.17 10.89
CA SER A 75 -36.32 -16.84 11.20
C SER A 75 -37.02 -18.05 11.82
N ARG A 76 -37.83 -17.85 12.88
CA ARG A 76 -38.49 -18.97 13.58
C ARG A 76 -39.60 -19.61 12.74
N TRP A 77 -39.60 -20.95 12.67
CA TRP A 77 -40.60 -21.77 11.97
C TRP A 77 -40.84 -21.31 10.52
N GLN A 78 -42.08 -21.00 10.11
CA GLN A 78 -42.39 -20.55 8.75
C GLN A 78 -41.94 -19.10 8.49
N ARG A 79 -41.99 -18.24 9.53
CA ARG A 79 -41.27 -16.96 9.67
C ARG A 79 -41.67 -16.28 11.00
N ASP A 80 -40.76 -15.48 11.56
CA ASP A 80 -41.09 -14.36 12.43
C ASP A 80 -40.89 -13.01 11.71
N LEU A 81 -41.26 -11.89 12.35
CA LEU A 81 -41.29 -10.56 11.74
C LEU A 81 -40.09 -9.66 12.08
N THR A 82 -39.05 -10.22 12.71
CA THR A 82 -37.89 -9.44 13.16
C THR A 82 -37.01 -8.95 12.01
N ASP A 83 -37.05 -9.63 10.87
CA ASP A 83 -36.40 -9.22 9.62
C ASP A 83 -36.99 -7.92 9.05
N SER A 84 -38.28 -7.67 9.23
CA SER A 84 -38.97 -6.49 8.69
C SER A 84 -38.30 -5.17 9.12
N THR A 85 -37.94 -5.01 10.40
CA THR A 85 -37.26 -3.79 10.87
C THR A 85 -35.79 -3.74 10.41
N VAL A 86 -35.12 -4.89 10.32
CA VAL A 86 -33.72 -4.95 9.89
C VAL A 86 -33.59 -4.63 8.40
N LEU A 87 -34.50 -5.12 7.54
CA LEU A 87 -34.49 -4.84 6.10
C LEU A 87 -34.68 -3.34 5.78
N ARG A 88 -35.36 -2.58 6.65
CA ARG A 88 -35.47 -1.11 6.51
C ARG A 88 -34.14 -0.37 6.72
N ASN A 89 -33.12 -1.05 7.27
CA ASN A 89 -31.79 -0.49 7.51
C ASN A 89 -30.77 -0.86 6.42
N LEU A 90 -31.16 -1.62 5.38
CA LEU A 90 -30.25 -1.94 4.27
C LEU A 90 -29.64 -0.68 3.65
N GLY A 91 -30.47 0.35 3.44
CA GLY A 91 -30.02 1.64 2.89
C GLY A 91 -29.01 2.37 3.78
N VAL A 92 -29.04 2.16 5.11
CA VAL A 92 -28.08 2.79 6.03
C VAL A 92 -26.68 2.22 5.83
N GLY A 93 -26.55 0.89 5.75
CA GLY A 93 -25.26 0.25 5.47
C GLY A 93 -24.69 0.64 4.10
N LEU A 94 -25.55 0.67 3.07
CA LEU A 94 -25.16 1.10 1.73
C LEU A 94 -24.80 2.60 1.65
N GLY A 95 -25.51 3.44 2.40
CA GLY A 95 -25.25 4.88 2.47
C GLY A 95 -23.85 5.19 3.01
N HIS A 96 -23.41 4.46 4.05
CA HIS A 96 -22.04 4.61 4.55
C HIS A 96 -20.97 4.19 3.53
N THR A 97 -21.19 3.10 2.80
CA THR A 97 -20.29 2.73 1.68
C THR A 97 -20.25 3.83 0.62
N GLN A 98 -21.40 4.37 0.22
CA GLN A 98 -21.47 5.44 -0.79
C GLN A 98 -20.71 6.70 -0.35
N LEU A 99 -20.93 7.17 0.89
CA LEU A 99 -20.21 8.31 1.45
C LEU A 99 -18.70 8.09 1.50
N ALA A 100 -18.27 6.87 1.80
CA ALA A 100 -16.86 6.52 1.77
C ALA A 100 -16.28 6.59 0.36
N CYS A 101 -16.97 6.03 -0.65
CA CYS A 101 -16.54 6.09 -2.04
C CYS A 101 -16.41 7.54 -2.56
N GLU A 102 -17.37 8.40 -2.23
CA GLU A 102 -17.31 9.84 -2.56
C GLU A 102 -16.12 10.53 -1.89
N SER A 103 -15.85 10.19 -0.63
CA SER A 103 -14.69 10.71 0.11
C SER A 103 -13.37 10.24 -0.51
N LEU A 104 -13.26 8.96 -0.88
CA LEU A 104 -12.08 8.41 -1.56
C LEU A 104 -11.82 9.10 -2.89
N LEU A 105 -12.84 9.28 -3.72
CA LEU A 105 -12.72 9.97 -5.01
C LEU A 105 -12.26 11.42 -4.83
N LYS A 106 -12.79 12.12 -3.82
CA LYS A 106 -12.36 13.47 -3.48
C LYS A 106 -10.90 13.50 -3.01
N GLY A 107 -10.50 12.57 -2.14
CA GLY A 107 -9.12 12.46 -1.66
C GLY A 107 -8.13 12.16 -2.79
N LEU A 108 -8.48 11.21 -3.67
CA LEU A 108 -7.70 10.87 -4.87
C LEU A 108 -7.49 12.10 -5.78
N GLY A 109 -8.51 12.93 -5.97
CA GLY A 109 -8.40 14.16 -6.76
C GLY A 109 -7.46 15.22 -6.17
N LYS A 110 -7.02 15.07 -4.92
CA LYS A 110 -6.11 16.00 -4.22
C LYS A 110 -4.65 15.53 -4.18
N LEU A 111 -4.36 14.29 -4.58
CA LEU A 111 -3.01 13.71 -4.49
C LEU A 111 -2.08 14.24 -5.59
N SER A 112 -0.89 14.67 -5.17
CA SER A 112 0.24 14.93 -6.06
C SER A 112 1.46 14.18 -5.52
N HIS A 113 2.08 13.33 -6.34
CA HIS A 113 3.27 12.59 -5.92
C HIS A 113 4.48 13.54 -5.77
N ASP A 114 5.42 13.16 -4.90
CA ASP A 114 6.69 13.86 -4.68
C ASP A 114 7.87 12.95 -5.13
N PRO A 115 8.31 13.06 -6.40
CA PRO A 115 9.40 12.25 -6.92
C PRO A 115 10.73 12.44 -6.15
N GLU A 116 10.99 13.65 -5.66
CA GLU A 116 12.25 13.97 -4.98
C GLU A 116 12.31 13.27 -3.63
N ARG A 117 11.21 13.32 -2.86
CA ARG A 117 11.12 12.61 -1.57
C ARG A 117 11.27 11.10 -1.75
N ILE A 118 10.61 10.52 -2.75
CA ILE A 118 10.68 9.07 -3.05
C ILE A 118 12.09 8.68 -3.49
N ALA A 119 12.72 9.47 -4.38
CA ALA A 119 14.08 9.22 -4.84
C ALA A 119 15.09 9.29 -3.68
N ALA A 120 14.94 10.25 -2.76
CA ALA A 120 15.80 10.37 -1.59
C ALA A 120 15.66 9.18 -0.63
N ASP A 121 14.45 8.65 -0.42
CA ASP A 121 14.26 7.45 0.40
C ASP A 121 14.86 6.20 -0.26
N LEU A 122 14.75 6.06 -1.58
CA LEU A 122 15.38 4.96 -2.31
C LEU A 122 16.90 5.04 -2.26
N ASP A 123 17.49 6.22 -2.45
CA ASP A 123 18.94 6.43 -2.37
C ASP A 123 19.49 6.22 -0.95
N ALA A 124 18.63 6.33 0.06
CA ALA A 124 18.96 6.09 1.45
C ALA A 124 18.95 4.61 1.87
N ALA A 125 18.43 3.71 1.02
CA ALA A 125 18.08 2.33 1.36
C ALA A 125 18.77 1.29 0.45
N TRP A 126 20.11 1.32 0.38
CA TRP A 126 20.89 0.40 -0.47
C TRP A 126 20.84 -1.06 -0.01
N GLU A 127 20.48 -1.31 1.24
CA GLU A 127 20.29 -2.65 1.80
C GLU A 127 19.24 -3.48 1.04
N VAL A 128 18.31 -2.86 0.30
CA VAL A 128 17.32 -3.60 -0.50
C VAL A 128 17.94 -4.39 -1.66
N LEU A 129 19.15 -4.00 -2.09
CA LEU A 129 19.89 -4.73 -3.13
C LEU A 129 20.58 -6.00 -2.61
N ALA A 130 20.46 -6.28 -1.31
CA ALA A 130 20.87 -7.52 -0.70
C ALA A 130 20.28 -8.76 -1.42
N GLU A 131 18.97 -8.78 -1.61
CA GLU A 131 18.25 -9.91 -2.20
C GLU A 131 18.69 -10.24 -3.65
N PRO A 132 18.79 -9.28 -4.59
CA PRO A 132 19.23 -9.59 -5.95
C PRO A 132 20.68 -10.08 -6.00
N ILE A 133 21.58 -9.54 -5.16
CA ILE A 133 22.97 -10.02 -5.07
C ILE A 133 22.98 -11.47 -4.61
N GLN A 134 22.29 -11.78 -3.51
CA GLN A 134 22.19 -13.14 -2.99
C GLN A 134 21.60 -14.11 -4.02
N THR A 135 20.61 -13.66 -4.79
CA THR A 135 19.97 -14.45 -5.85
C THR A 135 20.95 -14.79 -6.98
N VAL A 136 21.77 -13.82 -7.39
CA VAL A 136 22.82 -14.05 -8.40
C VAL A 136 23.91 -14.98 -7.86
N MET A 137 24.35 -14.81 -6.61
CA MET A 137 25.30 -15.72 -5.96
C MET A 137 24.78 -17.17 -5.97
N ARG A 138 23.52 -17.37 -5.59
CA ARG A 138 22.88 -18.70 -5.64
C ARG A 138 22.84 -19.29 -7.04
N ARG A 139 22.57 -18.48 -8.07
CA ARG A 139 22.57 -18.91 -9.47
C ARG A 139 23.92 -19.49 -9.91
N TYR A 140 25.02 -18.95 -9.40
CA TYR A 140 26.38 -19.39 -9.73
C TYR A 140 26.95 -20.40 -8.72
N GLY A 141 26.15 -20.88 -7.77
CA GLY A 141 26.57 -21.94 -6.84
C GLY A 141 27.48 -21.46 -5.71
N THR A 142 27.49 -20.16 -5.38
CA THR A 142 28.24 -19.65 -4.24
C THR A 142 27.70 -20.24 -2.93
N GLU A 143 28.56 -20.94 -2.19
CA GLU A 143 28.24 -21.44 -0.85
C GLU A 143 28.04 -20.29 0.15
N ASP A 144 27.17 -20.48 1.14
CA ASP A 144 26.93 -19.52 2.22
C ASP A 144 26.55 -18.08 1.80
N ALA A 145 25.94 -17.91 0.62
CA ALA A 145 25.58 -16.60 0.09
C ALA A 145 24.75 -15.73 1.06
N TYR A 146 23.88 -16.33 1.86
CA TYR A 146 23.11 -15.61 2.88
C TYR A 146 23.99 -15.08 4.02
N GLU A 147 24.92 -15.90 4.54
CA GLU A 147 25.75 -15.52 5.69
C GLU A 147 26.82 -14.50 5.29
N GLN A 148 27.37 -14.59 4.06
CA GLN A 148 28.28 -13.56 3.52
C GLN A 148 27.58 -12.19 3.44
N LEU A 149 26.32 -12.18 3.00
CA LEU A 149 25.54 -10.98 2.84
C LEU A 149 25.05 -10.40 4.18
N LYS A 150 24.70 -11.28 5.12
CA LYS A 150 24.35 -10.92 6.49
C LYS A 150 25.53 -10.31 7.23
N ALA A 151 26.76 -10.75 6.97
CA ALA A 151 27.96 -10.13 7.51
C ALA A 151 28.14 -8.69 7.00
N LEU A 152 27.74 -8.40 5.76
CA LEU A 152 27.77 -7.06 5.18
C LEU A 152 26.69 -6.13 5.77
N THR A 153 25.49 -6.65 6.04
CA THR A 153 24.30 -5.86 6.44
C THR A 153 24.13 -5.71 7.96
N ARG A 154 24.92 -6.39 8.78
CA ARG A 154 24.70 -6.43 10.23
C ARG A 154 25.27 -5.21 10.95
N GLY A 155 24.38 -4.30 11.35
CA GLY A 155 24.68 -3.22 12.31
C GLY A 155 25.27 -1.95 11.70
N GLU A 156 25.45 -1.90 10.38
CA GLU A 156 25.98 -0.74 9.68
C GLU A 156 25.08 -0.39 8.49
N ARG A 157 24.97 0.92 8.21
CA ARG A 157 24.24 1.41 7.05
C ARG A 157 25.04 1.07 5.80
N ILE A 158 24.43 0.39 4.85
CA ILE A 158 25.05 0.10 3.56
C ILE A 158 24.85 1.30 2.65
N ASP A 159 25.91 1.71 1.97
CA ASP A 159 25.89 2.70 0.91
C ASP A 159 26.32 2.06 -0.42
N ALA A 160 26.27 2.87 -1.48
CA ALA A 160 26.61 2.47 -2.83
C ALA A 160 28.05 1.92 -2.96
N GLU A 161 29.00 2.55 -2.27
CA GLU A 161 30.42 2.22 -2.38
C GLU A 161 30.69 0.85 -1.76
N ARG A 162 30.21 0.63 -0.54
CA ARG A 162 30.41 -0.63 0.17
C ARG A 162 29.73 -1.81 -0.49
N LEU A 163 28.56 -1.61 -1.08
CA LEU A 163 27.88 -2.65 -1.85
C LEU A 163 28.68 -3.03 -3.10
N ARG A 164 29.28 -2.05 -3.79
CA ARG A 164 30.14 -2.31 -4.97
C ARG A 164 31.42 -3.03 -4.57
N GLU A 165 32.09 -2.60 -3.50
CA GLU A 165 33.27 -3.30 -2.96
C GLU A 165 32.96 -4.76 -2.61
N PHE A 166 31.79 -5.02 -2.02
CA PHE A 166 31.35 -6.39 -1.76
C PHE A 166 31.19 -7.19 -3.05
N VAL A 167 30.50 -6.65 -4.05
CA VAL A 167 30.31 -7.29 -5.37
C VAL A 167 31.65 -7.59 -6.06
N ASP A 168 32.65 -6.72 -5.89
CA ASP A 168 33.99 -6.89 -6.45
C ASP A 168 34.70 -8.11 -5.86
N GLY A 169 34.52 -8.36 -4.57
CA GLY A 169 35.09 -9.49 -3.84
C GLY A 169 34.44 -10.85 -4.12
N LEU A 170 33.26 -10.89 -4.75
CA LEU A 170 32.55 -12.14 -5.03
C LEU A 170 33.26 -12.99 -6.09
N ASP A 171 33.23 -14.31 -5.97
CA ASP A 171 33.68 -15.20 -7.06
C ASP A 171 32.56 -15.38 -8.09
N LEU A 172 32.38 -14.37 -8.96
CA LEU A 172 31.34 -14.31 -9.99
C LEU A 172 31.93 -13.91 -11.36
N PRO A 173 31.32 -14.37 -12.47
CA PRO A 173 31.68 -13.91 -13.81
C PRO A 173 31.64 -12.38 -13.95
N ALA A 174 32.51 -11.84 -14.79
CA ALA A 174 32.67 -10.39 -14.96
C ALA A 174 31.37 -9.69 -15.42
N ASP A 175 30.59 -10.33 -16.28
CA ASP A 175 29.29 -9.83 -16.75
C ASP A 175 28.25 -9.80 -15.62
N ALA A 176 28.24 -10.81 -14.73
CA ALA A 176 27.37 -10.84 -13.57
C ALA A 176 27.72 -9.73 -12.57
N LYS A 177 29.01 -9.52 -12.29
CA LYS A 177 29.47 -8.41 -11.45
C LYS A 177 29.12 -7.05 -12.05
N ALA A 178 29.33 -6.86 -13.35
CA ALA A 178 28.99 -5.61 -14.03
C ALA A 178 27.51 -5.27 -13.86
N ARG A 179 26.61 -6.23 -14.09
CA ARG A 179 25.17 -6.05 -13.90
C ARG A 179 24.80 -5.71 -12.45
N LEU A 180 25.43 -6.36 -11.47
CA LEU A 180 25.17 -6.08 -10.04
C LEU A 180 25.63 -4.67 -9.63
N ARG A 181 26.75 -4.17 -10.19
CA ARG A 181 27.25 -2.81 -9.91
C ARG A 181 26.37 -1.70 -10.47
N GLU A 182 25.66 -1.98 -11.57
CA GLU A 182 24.74 -1.04 -12.21
C GLU A 182 23.39 -0.94 -11.47
N LEU A 183 23.07 -1.91 -10.60
CA LEU A 183 21.83 -1.87 -9.82
C LEU A 183 21.83 -0.69 -8.85
N THR A 184 20.68 -0.03 -8.80
CA THR A 184 20.34 0.97 -7.78
C THR A 184 18.98 0.59 -7.18
N PRO A 185 18.66 1.03 -5.95
CA PRO A 185 17.33 0.83 -5.39
C PRO A 185 16.21 1.34 -6.31
N SER A 186 16.44 2.46 -7.02
CA SER A 186 15.49 3.05 -7.96
C SER A 186 15.29 2.27 -9.27
N THR A 187 16.27 1.46 -9.68
CA THR A 187 16.17 0.65 -10.91
C THR A 187 15.76 -0.80 -10.63
N TYR A 188 15.92 -1.27 -9.39
CA TYR A 188 15.49 -2.60 -8.96
C TYR A 188 13.99 -2.65 -8.66
N THR A 189 13.17 -2.41 -9.69
CA THR A 189 11.69 -2.41 -9.59
C THR A 189 11.04 -3.63 -10.23
N GLY A 190 11.85 -4.59 -10.71
CA GLY A 190 11.36 -5.81 -11.36
C GLY A 190 10.42 -5.52 -12.52
N LEU A 191 9.24 -6.12 -12.50
CA LEU A 191 8.19 -5.94 -13.51
C LEU A 191 7.17 -4.85 -13.16
N ALA A 192 7.39 -4.05 -12.10
CA ALA A 192 6.37 -3.14 -11.56
C ALA A 192 5.77 -2.20 -12.63
N THR A 193 6.61 -1.52 -13.41
CA THR A 193 6.16 -0.62 -14.48
C THR A 193 5.38 -1.35 -15.57
N GLN A 194 5.82 -2.57 -15.93
CA GLN A 194 5.14 -3.37 -16.94
C GLN A 194 3.76 -3.81 -16.46
N LEU A 195 3.67 -4.39 -15.27
CA LEU A 195 2.41 -4.86 -14.69
C LEU A 195 1.41 -3.71 -14.50
N ALA A 196 1.87 -2.52 -14.09
CA ALA A 196 1.02 -1.34 -13.96
C ALA A 196 0.44 -0.88 -15.31
N ARG A 197 1.23 -0.92 -16.39
CA ARG A 197 0.77 -0.56 -17.75
C ARG A 197 -0.11 -1.63 -18.39
N ASP A 198 0.16 -2.89 -18.08
CA ASP A 198 -0.54 -4.04 -18.63
C ASP A 198 -1.81 -4.41 -17.85
N LEU A 199 -2.24 -3.58 -16.89
CA LEU A 199 -3.35 -3.88 -15.99
C LEU A 199 -4.63 -4.32 -16.72
N ASP A 200 -5.00 -3.65 -17.82
CA ASP A 200 -6.19 -3.97 -18.61
C ASP A 200 -6.15 -5.38 -19.21
N LYS A 201 -4.95 -5.94 -19.44
CA LYS A 201 -4.80 -7.32 -19.95
C LYS A 201 -5.17 -8.37 -18.91
N TYR A 202 -5.16 -8.01 -17.62
CA TYR A 202 -5.42 -8.91 -16.50
C TYR A 202 -6.80 -8.71 -15.87
N LEU A 203 -7.47 -7.59 -16.18
CA LEU A 203 -8.81 -7.26 -15.67
C LEU A 203 -9.95 -7.55 -16.65
N GLY A 204 -9.62 -7.95 -17.89
CA GLY A 204 -10.58 -8.28 -18.96
C GLY A 204 -11.10 -9.72 -18.95
#